data_AF-A0A356TST7-F1
#
_entry.id   AF-A0A356TST7-F1
#
_cell.length_a   1.000
_cell.length_b   1.000
_cell.length_c   1.000
_cell.angle_alpha   90.00
_cell.angle_beta   90.00
_cell.angle_gamma   90.00
#
_symmetry.space_group_name_H-M   'P 1'
#
loop_
_entity.id
_entity.type
_entity.pdbx_description
1 polymer ?
#
loop_
_entity_poly.entity_id
_entity_poly.type
_entity_poly.pdbx_seq_one_letter_code
_entity_poly.pdbx_strand_id
1 'polypeptide(L)'
;ERDAARLGALQERLAPLSSRDHQSYGQRGPAEDFGDHARDLGPLVRELAATWARSNQRMAEQATRDGAAFALFLQPNQYVPESKPFTDDEEAETRVSDSLARVVPAGYPALQAEGARLEREHGVAFEDLTGIYRETRERVYEDWCCHVNARGNALLIEAIAARLTARAISSPGP
;
A
#
# COMPACT_ATOMS: atom_id res chain seq x y z
N GLU A 1 15.01 -3.28 42.97
CA GLU A 1 16.29 -2.60 42.72
C GLU A 1 17.07 -3.18 41.52
N ARG A 2 17.27 -4.51 41.41
CA ARG A 2 17.98 -5.13 40.28
C ARG A 2 17.38 -4.87 38.89
N ASP A 3 16.05 -4.79 38.77
CA ASP A 3 15.39 -4.56 37.47
C ASP A 3 15.44 -3.10 37.00
N ALA A 4 15.43 -2.15 37.94
CA ALA A 4 15.58 -0.73 37.62
C ALA A 4 17.01 -0.41 37.12
N ALA A 5 18.02 -1.02 37.74
CA ALA A 5 19.41 -0.92 37.28
C ALA A 5 19.59 -1.56 35.88
N ARG A 6 18.88 -2.66 35.60
CA ARG A 6 18.92 -3.35 34.30
C ARG A 6 18.22 -2.54 33.20
N LEU A 7 17.11 -1.87 33.52
CA LEU A 7 16.41 -0.94 32.61
C LEU A 7 17.26 0.31 32.33
N GLY A 8 17.89 0.89 33.35
CA GLY A 8 18.79 2.03 33.19
C GLY A 8 19.99 1.70 32.28
N ALA A 9 20.63 0.55 32.50
CA ALA A 9 21.74 0.10 31.66
C ALA A 9 21.31 -0.23 30.21
N LEU A 10 20.06 -0.68 30.01
CA LEU A 10 19.50 -0.86 28.67
C LEU A 10 19.22 0.48 27.98
N GLN A 11 18.68 1.46 28.69
CA GLN A 11 18.44 2.81 28.18
C GLN A 11 19.75 3.53 27.80
N GLU A 12 20.79 3.42 28.62
CA GLU A 12 22.12 3.97 28.31
C GLU A 12 22.77 3.29 27.09
N ARG A 13 22.53 2.00 26.89
CA ARG A 13 23.02 1.27 25.69
C ARG A 13 22.22 1.59 24.42
N LEU A 14 20.95 1.96 24.56
CA LEU A 14 20.07 2.38 23.45
C LEU A 14 20.29 3.85 23.06
N ALA A 15 20.64 4.72 24.01
CA ALA A 15 20.85 6.15 23.78
C ALA A 15 21.82 6.47 22.61
N PRO A 16 23.03 5.89 22.51
CA PRO A 16 23.95 6.17 21.41
C PRO A 16 23.53 5.54 20.07
N LEU A 17 22.65 4.51 20.09
CA LEU A 17 22.03 3.95 18.88
C LEU A 17 20.88 4.83 18.38
N SER A 18 20.25 5.59 19.28
CA SER A 18 19.20 6.57 18.94
C SER A 18 19.75 7.94 18.52
N SER A 19 20.99 8.26 18.90
CA SER A 19 21.56 9.60 18.73
C SER A 19 22.42 9.78 17.47
N ARG A 20 22.54 8.76 16.61
CA ARG A 20 23.39 8.84 15.40
C ARG A 20 22.66 9.19 14.11
N ASP A 21 21.33 9.16 14.09
CA ASP A 21 20.58 9.50 12.88
C ASP A 21 19.34 10.32 13.21
N HIS A 22 19.19 11.44 12.51
CA HIS A 22 18.00 12.30 12.52
C HIS A 22 16.77 11.62 11.86
N GLN A 23 16.80 10.30 11.73
CA GLN A 23 15.75 9.51 11.11
C GLN A 23 14.68 9.18 12.16
N SER A 24 13.44 9.50 11.84
CA SER A 24 12.30 9.14 12.69
C SER A 24 12.21 7.62 12.84
N TYR A 25 11.52 7.12 13.87
CA TYR A 25 11.30 5.68 14.05
C TYR A 25 10.74 5.01 12.78
N GLY A 26 9.90 5.71 12.01
CA GLY A 26 9.35 5.23 10.74
C GLY A 26 10.32 5.22 9.55
N GLN A 27 11.55 5.71 9.73
CA GLN A 27 12.61 5.69 8.74
C GLN A 27 13.75 4.73 9.09
N ARG A 28 13.61 3.97 10.19
CA ARG A 28 14.60 2.97 10.59
C ARG A 28 14.16 1.59 10.12
N GLY A 29 15.04 0.92 9.39
CA GLY A 29 14.90 -0.47 8.94
C GLY A 29 16.26 -1.16 8.86
N PRO A 30 16.33 -2.41 8.37
CA PRO A 30 17.59 -3.02 8.00
C PRO A 30 18.39 -2.08 7.08
N ALA A 31 19.71 -1.99 7.31
CA ALA A 31 20.57 -1.20 6.44
C ALA A 31 20.69 -1.92 5.09
N GLU A 32 19.87 -1.51 4.13
CA GLU A 32 19.88 -1.99 2.76
C GLU A 32 20.25 -0.84 1.82
N ASP A 33 21.19 -1.10 0.91
CA ASP A 33 21.57 -0.17 -0.14
C ASP A 33 20.80 -0.51 -1.42
N PHE A 34 19.92 0.39 -1.81
CA PHE A 34 19.10 0.25 -3.01
C PHE A 34 19.61 1.16 -4.15
N GLY A 35 20.77 1.79 -3.99
CA GLY A 35 21.40 2.68 -4.97
C GLY A 35 20.84 4.09 -4.99
N ASP A 36 21.17 4.84 -6.04
CA ASP A 36 20.73 6.24 -6.20
C ASP A 36 19.27 6.32 -6.68
N HIS A 37 18.35 6.48 -5.73
CA HIS A 37 16.91 6.63 -5.98
C HIS A 37 16.50 7.88 -6.73
N ALA A 38 17.38 8.87 -6.89
CA ALA A 38 17.10 9.97 -7.81
C ALA A 38 17.22 9.50 -9.27
N ARG A 39 18.09 8.52 -9.55
CA ARG A 39 18.33 7.98 -10.89
C ARG A 39 17.47 6.76 -11.22
N ASP A 40 17.35 5.80 -10.29
CA ASP A 40 16.58 4.58 -10.52
C ASP A 40 15.78 4.19 -9.26
N LEU A 41 14.45 4.20 -9.39
CA LEU A 41 13.54 3.75 -8.33
C LEU A 41 13.31 2.24 -8.33
N GLY A 42 13.69 1.54 -9.40
CA GLY A 42 13.36 0.14 -9.64
C GLY A 42 13.73 -0.79 -8.48
N PRO A 43 14.97 -0.80 -7.99
CA PRO A 43 15.37 -1.64 -6.87
C PRO A 43 14.55 -1.38 -5.60
N LEU A 44 14.40 -0.11 -5.21
CA LEU A 44 13.63 0.29 -4.03
C LEU A 44 12.15 -0.10 -4.16
N VAL A 45 11.52 0.21 -5.28
CA VAL A 45 10.11 -0.10 -5.53
C VAL A 45 9.85 -1.60 -5.47
N ARG A 46 10.74 -2.42 -6.05
CA ARG A 46 10.60 -3.88 -6.00
C ARG A 46 10.67 -4.39 -4.57
N GLU A 47 11.60 -3.88 -3.75
CA GLU A 47 11.68 -4.30 -2.35
C GLU A 47 10.49 -3.82 -1.52
N LEU A 48 10.00 -2.60 -1.76
CA LEU A 48 8.79 -2.09 -1.10
C LEU A 48 7.57 -2.95 -1.46
N ALA A 49 7.40 -3.31 -2.73
CA ALA A 49 6.31 -4.19 -3.18
C ALA A 49 6.46 -5.61 -2.61
N ALA A 50 7.67 -6.16 -2.58
CA ALA A 50 7.94 -7.47 -1.97
C ALA A 50 7.65 -7.45 -0.47
N THR A 51 8.04 -6.39 0.23
CA THR A 51 7.72 -6.19 1.66
C THR A 51 6.21 -6.10 1.88
N TRP A 52 5.50 -5.32 1.06
CA TRP A 52 4.04 -5.25 1.08
C TRP A 52 3.41 -6.62 0.90
N ALA A 53 3.89 -7.42 -0.05
CA ALA A 53 3.37 -8.76 -0.29
C ALA A 53 3.63 -9.72 0.85
N ARG A 54 4.86 -9.76 1.39
CA ARG A 54 5.21 -10.61 2.53
C ARG A 54 4.38 -10.26 3.77
N SER A 55 4.11 -8.98 4.01
CA SER A 55 3.23 -8.53 5.09
C SER A 55 1.79 -9.00 4.89
N ASN A 56 1.24 -8.83 3.68
CA ASN A 56 -0.14 -9.27 3.39
C ASN A 56 -0.31 -10.79 3.42
N GLN A 57 0.69 -11.55 2.94
CA GLN A 57 0.70 -13.00 3.06
C GLN A 57 0.59 -13.43 4.52
N ARG A 58 1.41 -12.85 5.41
CA ARG A 58 1.37 -13.16 6.85
C ARG A 58 0.04 -12.79 7.50
N MET A 59 -0.54 -11.66 7.11
CA MET A 59 -1.87 -11.27 7.59
C MET A 59 -2.95 -12.25 7.12
N ALA A 60 -2.91 -12.67 5.86
CA ALA A 60 -3.84 -13.66 5.31
C ALA A 60 -3.72 -15.03 6.01
N GLU A 61 -2.48 -15.49 6.23
CA GLU A 61 -2.20 -16.74 6.96
C GLU A 61 -2.67 -16.69 8.42
N GLN A 62 -2.54 -15.53 9.07
CA GLN A 62 -3.03 -15.34 10.44
C GLN A 62 -4.57 -15.30 10.46
N ALA A 63 -5.20 -14.49 9.61
CA ALA A 63 -6.65 -14.40 9.52
C ALA A 63 -7.29 -15.78 9.26
N THR A 64 -6.73 -16.54 8.32
CA THR A 64 -7.20 -17.91 8.01
C THR A 64 -7.10 -18.83 9.22
N ARG A 65 -5.99 -18.78 9.98
CA ARG A 65 -5.83 -19.57 11.21
C ARG A 65 -6.83 -19.19 12.30
N ASP A 66 -7.22 -17.92 12.34
CA ASP A 66 -8.20 -17.40 13.30
C ASP A 66 -9.65 -17.57 12.83
N GLY A 67 -9.88 -18.26 11.70
CA GLY A 67 -11.23 -18.47 11.14
C GLY A 67 -11.84 -17.22 10.50
N ALA A 68 -11.04 -16.23 10.15
CA ALA A 68 -11.47 -15.01 9.46
C ALA A 68 -11.12 -15.08 7.97
N ALA A 69 -12.04 -14.60 7.12
CA ALA A 69 -11.74 -14.36 5.73
C ALA A 69 -10.78 -13.17 5.56
N PHE A 70 -9.89 -13.26 4.58
CA PHE A 70 -8.97 -12.19 4.21
C PHE A 70 -9.05 -11.91 2.71
N ALA A 71 -9.21 -10.65 2.35
CA ALA A 71 -9.16 -10.18 0.98
C ALA A 71 -8.30 -8.91 0.90
N LEU A 72 -7.53 -8.80 -0.18
CA LEU A 72 -6.60 -7.71 -0.43
C LEU A 72 -7.05 -6.93 -1.66
N PHE A 73 -7.41 -5.67 -1.47
CA PHE A 73 -7.83 -4.78 -2.54
C PHE A 73 -6.75 -3.74 -2.80
N LEU A 74 -6.14 -3.76 -3.99
CA LEU A 74 -5.23 -2.70 -4.41
C LEU A 74 -6.07 -1.49 -4.83
N GLN A 75 -6.04 -0.43 -4.02
CA GLN A 75 -6.88 0.75 -4.20
C GLN A 75 -6.47 1.60 -5.42
N PRO A 76 -7.40 2.39 -5.98
CA PRO A 76 -7.10 3.33 -7.06
C PRO A 76 -6.21 4.49 -6.62
N ASN A 77 -5.43 5.00 -7.56
CA ASN A 77 -4.62 6.21 -7.38
C ASN A 77 -4.56 6.99 -8.69
N GLN A 78 -4.79 8.31 -8.59
CA GLN A 78 -4.92 9.19 -9.75
C GLN A 78 -3.66 9.34 -10.62
N TYR A 79 -2.49 9.00 -10.08
CA TYR A 79 -1.23 9.03 -10.83
C TYR A 79 -0.96 7.73 -11.58
N VAL A 80 -1.73 6.66 -11.34
CA VAL A 80 -1.64 5.44 -12.15
C VAL A 80 -2.09 5.77 -13.58
N PRO A 81 -1.26 5.47 -14.60
CA PRO A 81 -1.61 5.76 -15.99
C PRO A 81 -2.96 5.15 -16.38
N GLU A 82 -3.76 5.97 -17.07
CA GLU A 82 -5.08 5.58 -17.58
C GLU A 82 -6.07 5.09 -16.50
N SER A 83 -5.85 5.38 -15.21
CA SER A 83 -6.75 4.95 -14.13
C SER A 83 -8.12 5.64 -14.13
N LYS A 84 -8.18 6.85 -14.70
CA LYS A 84 -9.38 7.67 -14.90
C LYS A 84 -9.13 8.70 -16.01
N PRO A 85 -10.13 9.05 -16.83
CA PRO A 85 -10.10 10.24 -17.67
C PRO A 85 -10.29 11.49 -16.80
N PHE A 86 -9.35 12.43 -16.88
CA PHE A 86 -9.42 13.74 -16.22
C PHE A 86 -9.83 14.81 -17.23
N THR A 87 -10.59 15.80 -16.78
CA THR A 87 -10.72 17.09 -17.48
C THR A 87 -9.49 17.95 -17.21
N ASP A 88 -9.19 18.91 -18.08
CA ASP A 88 -8.04 19.82 -17.93
C ASP A 88 -8.03 20.51 -16.55
N ASP A 89 -9.20 20.95 -16.07
CA ASP A 89 -9.37 21.59 -14.77
C ASP A 89 -9.09 20.62 -13.60
N GLU A 90 -9.54 19.36 -13.71
CA GLU A 90 -9.24 18.35 -12.70
C GLU A 90 -7.75 17.99 -12.67
N GLU A 91 -7.12 17.85 -13.83
CA GLU A 91 -5.70 17.50 -13.91
C GLU A 91 -4.82 18.60 -13.28
N ALA A 92 -5.16 19.87 -13.52
CA ALA A 92 -4.47 21.01 -12.93
C ALA A 92 -4.59 21.11 -11.40
N GLU A 93 -5.64 20.53 -10.81
CA GLU A 93 -5.86 20.55 -9.36
C GLU A 93 -5.32 19.29 -8.68
N THR A 94 -5.47 18.12 -9.32
CA THR A 94 -5.30 16.84 -8.64
C THR A 94 -4.02 16.08 -9.04
N ARG A 95 -3.33 16.46 -10.12
CA ARG A 95 -2.08 15.81 -10.57
C ARG A 95 -0.85 16.73 -10.53
N VAL A 96 -0.72 17.52 -9.48
CA VAL A 96 0.34 18.54 -9.35
C VAL A 96 1.61 18.09 -8.61
N SER A 97 1.64 16.87 -8.07
CA SER A 97 2.80 16.39 -7.30
C SER A 97 3.81 15.66 -8.18
N ASP A 98 4.97 16.28 -8.41
CA ASP A 98 6.09 15.68 -9.14
C ASP A 98 6.58 14.37 -8.51
N SER A 99 6.59 14.30 -7.17
CA SER A 99 7.05 13.11 -6.46
C SER A 99 6.09 11.94 -6.65
N LEU A 100 4.78 12.16 -6.53
CA LEU A 100 3.77 11.12 -6.75
C LEU A 100 3.70 10.72 -8.23
N ALA A 101 3.75 11.69 -9.14
CA ALA A 101 3.79 11.45 -10.59
C ALA A 101 5.00 10.60 -11.01
N ARG A 102 6.10 10.66 -10.25
CA ARG A 102 7.28 9.82 -10.47
C ARG A 102 7.17 8.45 -9.81
N VAL A 103 6.76 8.39 -8.55
CA VAL A 103 6.82 7.16 -7.74
C VAL A 103 5.64 6.22 -8.05
N VAL A 104 4.44 6.75 -8.27
CA VAL A 104 3.23 5.92 -8.48
C VAL A 104 3.32 5.08 -9.76
N PRO A 105 3.64 5.63 -10.95
CA PRO A 105 3.76 4.83 -12.16
C PRO A 105 4.88 3.79 -12.11
N ALA A 106 5.95 4.05 -11.35
CA ALA A 106 7.01 3.08 -11.12
C ALA A 106 6.57 1.98 -10.14
N GLY A 107 5.84 2.36 -9.09
CA GLY A 107 5.43 1.52 -7.96
C GLY A 107 4.31 0.53 -8.26
N TYR A 108 3.23 1.02 -8.86
CA TYR A 108 2.00 0.25 -9.02
C TYR A 108 2.17 -1.04 -9.84
N PRO A 109 2.93 -1.08 -10.95
CA PRO A 109 3.19 -2.33 -11.66
C PRO A 109 3.81 -3.41 -10.77
N ALA A 110 4.68 -3.04 -9.83
CA ALA A 110 5.27 -3.99 -8.89
C ALA A 110 4.23 -4.49 -7.86
N LEU A 111 3.36 -3.61 -7.35
CA LEU A 111 2.26 -3.99 -6.46
C LEU A 111 1.25 -4.92 -7.15
N GLN A 112 0.88 -4.62 -8.39
CA GLN A 112 -0.01 -5.45 -9.19
C GLN A 112 0.58 -6.84 -9.44
N ALA A 113 1.86 -6.89 -9.83
CA ALA A 113 2.58 -8.15 -10.05
C ALA A 113 2.65 -9.00 -8.78
N GLU A 114 3.00 -8.38 -7.65
CA GLU A 114 3.07 -9.07 -6.36
C GLU A 114 1.69 -9.50 -5.84
N GLY A 115 0.64 -8.69 -6.03
CA GLY A 115 -0.72 -9.05 -5.66
C GLY A 115 -1.23 -10.25 -6.46
N ALA A 116 -0.99 -10.25 -7.77
CA ALA A 116 -1.30 -11.39 -8.64
C ALA A 116 -0.46 -12.63 -8.28
N ARG A 117 0.79 -12.44 -7.83
CA ARG A 117 1.63 -13.54 -7.33
C ARG A 117 1.04 -14.14 -6.04
N LEU A 118 0.63 -13.30 -5.08
CA LEU A 118 0.00 -13.74 -3.84
C LEU A 118 -1.26 -14.58 -4.08
N GLU A 119 -2.09 -14.16 -5.03
CA GLU A 119 -3.27 -14.93 -5.41
C GLU A 119 -2.90 -16.32 -5.96
N ARG A 120 -1.99 -16.37 -6.94
CA ARG A 120 -1.61 -17.62 -7.60
C ARG A 120 -0.88 -18.60 -6.69
N GLU A 121 0.02 -18.10 -5.84
CA GLU A 121 0.95 -18.94 -5.06
C GLU A 121 0.46 -19.22 -3.64
N HIS A 122 -0.31 -18.29 -3.05
CA HIS A 122 -0.72 -18.36 -1.65
C HIS A 122 -2.25 -18.36 -1.47
N GLY A 123 -3.02 -18.30 -2.56
CA GLY A 123 -4.48 -18.31 -2.49
C GLY A 123 -5.09 -17.08 -1.82
N VAL A 124 -4.32 -15.98 -1.70
CA VAL A 124 -4.84 -14.72 -1.17
C VAL A 124 -5.88 -14.17 -2.14
N ALA A 125 -7.10 -13.88 -1.66
CA ALA A 125 -8.12 -13.25 -2.48
C ALA A 125 -7.71 -11.79 -2.80
N PHE A 126 -7.02 -11.61 -3.93
CA PHE A 126 -6.51 -10.32 -4.38
C PHE A 126 -7.39 -9.72 -5.48
N GLU A 127 -7.68 -8.43 -5.37
CA GLU A 127 -8.41 -7.67 -6.36
C GLU A 127 -7.67 -6.39 -6.71
N ASP A 128 -7.38 -6.22 -8.00
CA ASP A 128 -6.84 -4.97 -8.52
C ASP A 128 -7.99 -3.99 -8.82
N LEU A 129 -8.14 -2.98 -7.97
CA LEU A 129 -9.13 -1.90 -8.14
C LEU A 129 -8.51 -0.62 -8.72
N THR A 130 -7.28 -0.67 -9.25
CA THR A 130 -6.61 0.51 -9.80
C THR A 130 -7.36 1.15 -10.97
N GLY A 131 -8.12 0.34 -11.71
CA GLY A 131 -8.88 0.74 -12.88
C GLY A 131 -10.36 1.04 -12.64
N ILE A 132 -10.86 1.06 -11.40
CA ILE A 132 -12.32 1.19 -11.17
C ILE A 132 -12.93 2.49 -11.68
N TYR A 133 -12.11 3.53 -11.85
CA TYR A 133 -12.56 4.84 -12.34
C TYR A 133 -12.29 5.08 -13.83
N ARG A 134 -11.85 4.06 -14.58
CA ARG A 134 -11.50 4.16 -16.02
C ARG A 134 -12.62 4.72 -16.88
N GLU A 135 -13.87 4.48 -16.50
CA GLU A 135 -15.06 4.96 -17.22
C GLU A 135 -15.75 6.12 -16.51
N THR A 136 -15.24 6.56 -15.36
CA THR A 136 -15.85 7.61 -14.54
C THR A 136 -15.43 8.99 -15.01
N ARG A 137 -16.36 9.74 -15.59
CA ARG A 137 -16.14 11.14 -16.02
C ARG A 137 -16.33 12.16 -14.90
N GLU A 138 -17.10 11.82 -13.87
CA GLU A 138 -17.31 12.66 -12.69
C GLU A 138 -15.99 12.83 -11.90
N ARG A 139 -15.87 13.95 -11.17
CA ARG A 139 -14.78 14.16 -10.22
C ARG A 139 -14.92 13.18 -9.06
N VAL A 140 -13.90 12.36 -8.83
CA VAL A 140 -13.86 11.37 -7.73
C VAL A 140 -12.68 11.55 -6.78
N TYR A 141 -11.62 12.23 -7.21
CA TYR A 141 -10.52 12.64 -6.33
C TYR A 141 -10.79 14.04 -5.79
N GLU A 142 -10.52 14.27 -4.51
CA GLU A 142 -10.78 15.56 -3.84
C GLU A 142 -9.53 16.41 -3.62
N ASP A 143 -8.34 15.81 -3.77
CA ASP A 143 -7.08 16.50 -3.58
C ASP A 143 -5.99 16.05 -4.56
N TRP A 144 -4.80 16.65 -4.44
CA TRP A 144 -3.63 16.34 -5.26
C TRP A 144 -2.95 15.02 -4.90
N CYS A 145 -3.34 14.35 -3.82
CA CYS A 145 -2.71 13.12 -3.36
C CYS A 145 -3.39 11.91 -4.00
N CYS A 146 -4.33 11.27 -3.31
CA CYS A 146 -5.17 10.22 -3.87
C CYS A 146 -6.48 10.05 -3.09
N HIS A 147 -6.83 11.03 -2.24
CA HIS A 147 -8.06 10.91 -1.46
C HIS A 147 -9.25 11.04 -2.39
N VAL A 148 -10.22 10.15 -2.19
CA VAL A 148 -11.45 10.11 -2.99
C VAL A 148 -12.59 10.78 -2.22
N ASN A 149 -13.42 11.53 -2.94
CA ASN A 149 -14.61 12.15 -2.39
C ASN A 149 -15.70 11.11 -2.09
N ALA A 150 -16.85 11.57 -1.59
CA ALA A 150 -17.98 10.70 -1.27
C ALA A 150 -18.45 9.83 -2.46
N ARG A 151 -18.42 10.38 -3.69
CA ARG A 151 -18.80 9.65 -4.90
C ARG A 151 -17.78 8.56 -5.26
N GLY A 152 -16.49 8.88 -5.19
CA GLY A 152 -15.42 7.90 -5.36
C GLY A 152 -15.51 6.77 -4.33
N ASN A 153 -15.68 7.10 -3.06
CA ASN A 153 -15.88 6.10 -2.00
C ASN A 153 -17.09 5.20 -2.26
N ALA A 154 -18.22 5.74 -2.72
CA ALA A 154 -19.39 4.93 -3.04
C ALA A 154 -19.08 3.89 -4.13
N LEU A 155 -18.44 4.30 -5.23
CA LEU A 155 -18.03 3.41 -6.31
C LEU A 155 -17.01 2.35 -5.85
N LEU A 156 -16.05 2.74 -5.00
CA LEU A 156 -15.06 1.81 -4.42
C LEU A 156 -15.73 0.76 -3.52
N ILE A 157 -16.66 1.17 -2.65
CA ILE A 157 -17.41 0.28 -1.77
C ILE A 157 -18.27 -0.69 -2.58
N GLU A 158 -18.97 -0.20 -3.61
CA GLU A 158 -19.76 -1.03 -4.52
C GLU A 158 -18.89 -2.08 -5.22
N ALA A 159 -17.70 -1.70 -5.70
CA ALA A 159 -16.76 -2.61 -6.32
C ALA A 159 -16.26 -3.69 -5.33
N ILE A 160 -15.87 -3.29 -4.12
CA ILE A 160 -15.43 -4.22 -3.06
C ILE A 160 -16.56 -5.21 -2.71
N ALA A 161 -17.77 -4.71 -2.46
CA ALA A 161 -18.92 -5.55 -2.10
C ALA A 161 -19.26 -6.56 -3.21
N ALA A 162 -19.21 -6.13 -4.47
CA ALA A 162 -19.43 -7.00 -5.61
C ALA A 162 -18.38 -8.12 -5.70
N ARG A 163 -17.10 -7.82 -5.45
CA ARG A 163 -16.00 -8.81 -5.49
C ARG A 163 -16.04 -9.80 -4.33
N LEU A 164 -16.36 -9.32 -3.12
CA LEU A 164 -16.56 -10.20 -1.96
C LEU A 164 -17.66 -11.23 -2.23
N THR A 165 -18.80 -10.77 -2.78
CA THR A 165 -19.94 -11.63 -3.11
C THR A 165 -19.60 -12.63 -4.22
N ALA A 166 -18.95 -12.18 -5.30
CA ALA A 166 -18.62 -13.02 -6.45
C ALA A 166 -17.65 -14.17 -6.12
N ARG A 167 -16.74 -13.95 -5.17
CA ARG A 167 -15.74 -14.95 -4.75
C ARG A 167 -16.21 -15.80 -3.56
N ALA A 168 -17.44 -15.59 -3.08
CA ALA A 168 -17.98 -16.18 -1.85
C ALA A 168 -17.01 -16.07 -0.66
N ILE A 169 -16.24 -14.96 -0.62
CA ILE A 169 -15.27 -14.70 0.45
C ILE A 169 -16.09 -14.47 1.71
N SER A 170 -16.15 -15.49 2.53
CA SER A 170 -16.91 -15.55 3.76
C SER A 170 -16.03 -16.22 4.80
N SER A 171 -16.13 -15.79 6.05
CA SER A 171 -15.47 -16.51 7.13
C SER A 171 -16.00 -17.95 7.13
N PRO A 172 -15.14 -18.97 7.33
CA PRO A 172 -15.65 -20.28 7.72
C PRO A 172 -16.55 -20.04 8.94
N GLY A 173 -17.82 -20.44 8.84
CA GLY A 173 -18.77 -20.29 9.93
C GLY A 173 -18.24 -20.90 11.23
N PRO A 174 -18.80 -20.50 12.39
CA PRO A 174 -18.40 -21.05 13.68
C PRO A 174 -18.53 -22.58 13.74
#